data_AF-A0A2W6RGI4-F1
#
_entry.id   AF-A0A2W6RGI4-F1
#
_cell.length_a   1.000
_cell.length_b   1.000
_cell.length_c   1.000
_cell.angle_alpha   90.00
_cell.angle_beta   90.00
_cell.angle_gamma   90.00
#
_symmetry.space_group_name_H-M   'P 1'
#
loop_
_entity.id
_entity.type
_entity.pdbx_description
1 polymer ?
#
loop_
_entity_poly.entity_id
_entity_poly.type
_entity_poly.pdbx_seq_one_letter_code
_entity_poly.pdbx_strand_id
1 'polypeptide(L)'
;MKLHKFIFGLSILLLAGYSIFLAVKFPSIKEIIPIHYSSGGADGFGSKMFLWLEVGLNTILLFFIGLIIAYPQKAFGKGSDF
;
A
#
# COMPACT_ATOMS: atom_id res chain seq x y z
N MET A 1 -21.78 8.61 -0.36
CA MET A 1 -20.51 8.51 0.41
C MET A 1 -19.59 9.62 -0.05
N LYS A 2 -18.90 10.35 0.85
CA LYS A 2 -17.93 11.39 0.43
C LYS A 2 -16.83 10.75 -0.45
N LEU A 3 -16.42 11.42 -1.53
CA LEU A 3 -15.48 10.87 -2.53
C LEU A 3 -14.18 10.34 -1.91
N HIS A 4 -13.57 11.09 -0.97
CA HIS A 4 -12.35 10.66 -0.30
C HIS A 4 -12.51 9.36 0.51
N LYS A 5 -13.70 9.11 1.09
CA LYS A 5 -13.98 7.85 1.80
C LYS A 5 -14.14 6.69 0.83
N PHE A 6 -14.74 6.93 -0.34
CA PHE A 6 -14.82 5.95 -1.40
C PHE A 6 -13.44 5.55 -1.90
N ILE A 7 -12.60 6.53 -2.25
CA ILE A 7 -11.23 6.31 -2.73
C ILE A 7 -10.44 5.53 -1.68
N PHE A 8 -10.49 5.95 -0.41
CA PHE A 8 -9.81 5.25 0.68
C PHE A 8 -10.25 3.79 0.82
N GLY A 9 -11.56 3.54 0.80
CA GLY A 9 -12.10 2.18 0.86
C GLY A 9 -11.67 1.32 -0.34
N LEU A 10 -11.69 1.89 -1.55
CA LEU A 10 -11.20 1.22 -2.75
C LEU A 10 -9.69 0.90 -2.64
N SER A 11 -8.88 1.83 -2.12
CA SER A 11 -7.45 1.58 -1.89
C SER A 11 -7.20 0.44 -0.89
N ILE A 12 -7.97 0.35 0.19
CA ILE A 12 -7.91 -0.78 1.13
C ILE A 12 -8.26 -2.09 0.41
N LEU A 13 -9.34 -2.10 -0.37
CA LEU A 13 -9.79 -3.28 -1.11
C LEU A 13 -8.71 -3.76 -2.09
N LEU A 14 -8.08 -2.84 -2.82
CA LEU A 14 -7.00 -3.15 -3.76
C LEU A 14 -5.77 -3.71 -3.05
N LEU A 15 -5.35 -3.09 -1.93
CA LEU A 15 -4.23 -3.60 -1.14
C LEU A 15 -4.53 -4.98 -0.56
N ALA A 16 -5.76 -5.22 -0.07
CA ALA A 16 -6.18 -6.53 0.42
C ALA A 16 -6.17 -7.58 -0.70
N GLY A 17 -6.72 -7.25 -1.88
CA GLY A 17 -6.69 -8.11 -3.05
C GLY A 17 -5.27 -8.46 -3.50
N TYR A 18 -4.38 -7.47 -3.56
CA TYR A 18 -2.96 -7.69 -3.85
C TYR A 18 -2.30 -8.55 -2.77
N SER A 19 -2.56 -8.31 -1.49
CA SER A 19 -1.96 -9.07 -0.39
C SER A 19 -2.40 -10.54 -0.42
N ILE A 20 -3.67 -10.82 -0.73
CA ILE A 20 -4.17 -12.18 -0.92
C ILE A 20 -3.49 -12.84 -2.12
N PHE A 21 -3.42 -12.13 -3.26
CA PHE A 21 -2.75 -12.64 -4.45
C PHE A 21 -1.28 -12.96 -4.18
N LEU A 22 -0.57 -12.04 -3.52
CA LEU A 22 0.82 -12.22 -3.12
C LEU A 22 0.94 -13.43 -2.20
N ALA A 23 0.14 -13.55 -1.14
CA ALA A 23 0.18 -14.71 -0.24
C ALA A 23 0.03 -16.05 -0.97
N VAL A 24 -0.90 -16.14 -1.93
CA VAL A 24 -1.11 -17.36 -2.73
C VAL A 24 0.08 -17.65 -3.65
N LYS A 25 0.70 -16.63 -4.25
CA LYS A 25 1.78 -16.81 -5.22
C LYS A 25 3.18 -16.84 -4.59
N PHE A 26 3.35 -16.28 -3.40
CA PHE A 26 4.64 -16.10 -2.73
C PHE A 26 5.49 -17.37 -2.64
N PRO A 27 4.93 -18.56 -2.33
CA PRO A 27 5.71 -19.80 -2.28
C PRO A 27 6.32 -20.21 -3.63
N SER A 28 5.70 -19.83 -4.74
CA SER A 28 6.18 -20.12 -6.10
C SER A 28 7.25 -19.14 -6.61
N ILE A 29 7.48 -18.05 -5.88
CA ILE A 29 8.47 -17.03 -6.26
C ILE A 29 9.85 -17.47 -5.79
N LYS A 30 10.84 -17.36 -6.70
CA LYS A 30 12.26 -17.62 -6.39
C LYS A 30 12.74 -16.70 -5.28
N GLU A 31 13.64 -17.19 -4.42
CA GLU A 31 14.15 -16.40 -3.29
C GLU A 31 14.80 -15.08 -3.72
N ILE A 32 15.47 -15.09 -4.88
CA ILE A 32 16.09 -13.91 -5.48
C ILE A 32 15.29 -13.53 -6.73
N ILE A 33 14.80 -12.30 -6.76
CA ILE A 33 14.05 -11.71 -7.87
C ILE A 33 14.81 -10.51 -8.46
N PRO A 34 14.65 -10.24 -9.76
CA PRO A 34 15.14 -8.99 -10.33
C PRO A 34 14.38 -7.81 -9.72
N ILE A 35 15.10 -6.74 -9.43
CA ILE A 35 14.55 -5.47 -8.97
C ILE A 35 14.71 -4.46 -10.11
N HIS A 36 13.61 -3.78 -10.44
CA HIS A 36 13.54 -2.80 -11.52
C HIS A 36 13.15 -1.44 -10.96
N TYR A 37 14.02 -0.46 -11.17
CA TYR A 37 13.82 0.98 -11.01
C TYR A 37 13.84 1.72 -12.35
N SER A 38 14.26 1.05 -13.43
CA SER A 38 14.28 1.55 -14.80
C SER A 38 13.70 0.53 -15.80
N SER A 39 13.50 0.95 -17.04
CA SER A 39 13.01 0.07 -18.12
C SER A 39 14.11 -0.79 -18.78
N GLY A 40 15.38 -0.62 -18.38
CA GLY A 40 16.57 -1.13 -19.06
C GLY A 40 17.08 -2.50 -18.59
N GLY A 41 16.19 -3.45 -18.28
CA GLY A 41 16.57 -4.72 -17.65
C GLY A 41 16.62 -4.64 -16.13
N ALA A 42 17.12 -5.67 -15.46
CA ALA A 42 17.19 -5.71 -14.00
C ALA A 42 18.27 -4.74 -13.50
N ASP A 43 17.88 -3.72 -12.74
CA ASP A 43 18.83 -2.78 -12.11
C ASP A 43 19.57 -3.44 -10.93
N GLY A 44 19.01 -4.54 -10.42
CA GLY A 44 19.65 -5.38 -9.42
C GLY A 44 18.86 -6.65 -9.15
N PHE A 45 19.28 -7.37 -8.11
CA PHE A 45 18.59 -8.55 -7.61
C PHE A 45 18.45 -8.43 -6.10
N GLY A 46 17.34 -8.93 -5.54
CA GLY A 46 17.12 -8.93 -4.11
C GLY A 46 16.14 -10.00 -3.66
N SER A 47 15.91 -10.05 -2.34
CA SER A 47 15.02 -11.04 -1.75
C SER A 47 13.58 -10.83 -2.22
N LYS A 48 12.84 -11.91 -2.47
CA LYS A 48 11.39 -11.85 -2.69
C LYS A 48 10.63 -11.20 -1.52
N MET A 49 11.23 -11.13 -0.34
CA MET A 49 10.66 -10.43 0.81
C MET A 49 10.39 -8.94 0.54
N PHE A 50 11.06 -8.32 -0.43
CA PHE A 50 10.77 -6.95 -0.85
C PHE A 50 9.33 -6.76 -1.34
N LEU A 51 8.68 -7.82 -1.86
CA LEU A 51 7.26 -7.76 -2.23
C LEU A 51 6.35 -7.53 -1.00
N TRP A 52 6.72 -8.06 0.16
CA TRP A 52 6.00 -7.80 1.42
C TRP A 52 6.33 -6.44 2.02
N LEU A 53 7.53 -5.91 1.75
CA LEU A 53 7.88 -4.55 2.15
C LEU A 53 6.91 -3.53 1.51
N GLU A 54 6.58 -3.70 0.23
CA GLU A 54 5.60 -2.86 -0.45
C GLU A 54 4.21 -2.92 0.21
N VAL A 55 3.76 -4.12 0.61
CA VAL A 55 2.50 -4.29 1.37
C VAL A 55 2.57 -3.53 2.69
N GLY A 56 3.67 -3.68 3.43
CA GLY A 56 3.87 -3.01 4.72
C GLY A 56 3.85 -1.49 4.60
N LEU A 57 4.58 -0.93 3.64
CA LEU A 57 4.64 0.51 3.40
C LEU A 57 3.26 1.08 3.02
N ASN A 58 2.53 0.40 2.11
CA ASN A 58 1.18 0.82 1.74
C ASN A 58 0.19 0.69 2.91
N THR A 59 0.35 -0.31 3.77
CA THR A 59 -0.47 -0.48 4.98
C THR A 59 -0.25 0.68 5.95
N ILE A 60 1.00 1.06 6.20
CA ILE A 60 1.36 2.19 7.06
C ILE A 60 0.79 3.50 6.48
N LEU A 61 0.93 3.70 5.16
CA LEU A 61 0.39 4.88 4.48
C LEU A 61 -1.13 4.96 4.62
N LEU A 62 -1.85 3.88 4.32
CA LEU A 62 -3.31 3.83 4.46
C LEU A 62 -3.75 3.98 5.92
N PHE A 63 -2.99 3.47 6.87
CA PHE A 63 -3.26 3.68 8.29
C PHE A 63 -3.25 5.18 8.63
N PHE A 64 -2.21 5.92 8.24
CA PHE A 64 -2.14 7.37 8.47
C PHE A 64 -3.24 8.15 7.76
N ILE A 65 -3.53 7.81 6.49
CA ILE A 65 -4.65 8.42 5.75
C ILE A 65 -5.97 8.15 6.47
N GLY A 66 -6.17 6.91 6.95
CA GLY A 66 -7.36 6.51 7.71
C GLY A 66 -7.52 7.31 8.99
N LEU A 67 -6.43 7.58 9.72
CA LEU A 67 -6.46 8.44 10.91
C LEU A 67 -6.94 9.86 10.59
N ILE A 68 -6.45 10.45 9.48
CA ILE A 68 -6.86 11.79 9.04
C ILE A 68 -8.36 11.79 8.66
N ILE A 69 -8.83 10.77 7.95
CA ILE A 69 -10.24 10.65 7.54
C ILE A 69 -11.16 10.41 8.76
N ALA A 70 -10.70 9.64 9.76
CA ALA A 70 -11.47 9.33 10.96
C ALA A 70 -11.51 10.50 11.96
N TYR A 71 -10.42 11.28 12.05
CA TYR A 71 -10.27 12.37 13.01
C TYR A 71 -9.83 13.69 12.33
N PRO A 72 -10.60 14.22 11.37
CA PRO A 72 -10.20 15.40 10.60
C PRO A 72 -9.95 16.62 11.50
N GLN A 73 -10.72 16.80 12.57
CA GLN A 73 -10.53 17.90 13.51
C GLN A 73 -9.23 17.82 14.32
N LYS A 74 -8.69 16.61 14.55
CA LYS A 74 -7.38 16.44 15.20
C LYS A 74 -6.24 16.71 14.22
N ALA A 75 -6.46 16.44 12.94
CA ALA A 75 -5.48 16.66 11.88
C ALA A 75 -5.43 18.13 11.41
N PHE A 76 -6.58 18.80 11.31
CA PHE A 76 -6.71 20.13 10.70
C PHE A 76 -7.25 21.22 11.63
N GLY A 77 -7.60 20.88 12.88
CA GLY A 77 -8.16 21.83 13.86
C GLY A 77 -9.69 21.91 13.84
N LYS A 78 -10.26 22.47 14.92
CA LYS A 78 -11.71 22.70 15.02
C LYS A 78 -12.12 23.90 14.15
N GLY A 79 -13.16 23.74 13.34
CA GLY A 79 -13.66 24.78 12.43
C GLY A 79 -13.17 24.68 10.99
N SER A 80 -12.43 23.63 10.63
CA SER A 80 -12.07 23.35 9.25
C SER A 80 -13.26 22.76 8.48
N ASP A 81 -13.53 23.23 7.27
CA ASP A 81 -14.62 22.75 6.39
C ASP A 81 -14.38 21.35 5.76
N PHE A 82 -13.43 20.57 6.29
CA PHE A 82 -13.07 19.22 5.83
C PHE A 82 -13.97 18.11 6.42
#